data_AF-A0A078A1K4-F1
#
_entry.id   AF-A0A078A1K4-F1
#
_cell.length_a   1.000
_cell.length_b   1.000
_cell.length_c   1.000
_cell.angle_alpha   90.00
_cell.angle_beta   90.00
_cell.angle_gamma   90.00
#
_symmetry.space_group_name_H-M   'P 1'
#
loop_
_entity.id
_entity.type
_entity.pdbx_description
1 polymer ?
#
loop_
_entity_poly.entity_id
_entity_poly.type
_entity_poly.pdbx_seq_one_letter_code
_entity_poly.pdbx_strand_id
1 'polypeptide(L)'
;MAFFVLSLIFRVLSRGCQRSYLDLCLLVRTFEMNHDKDTYIGYVEMAVGVGAILGPAIASFLYDFVGYVGTFVFFSGVVFVGIILSKIRIPNTLNERTADKTITQLDNDQTTETEKQSLKQIESEGKVYSELKYIDSFKDSESFILLLTACFSVVFTLYIEAILAIQLYKIYGVQQNLVGLFFLSASFLYVIGAPLASWLAKYIHKRYIILIALIIMVFQSFLEGPSQILGMPQSLLMVSIGVSLLGFGLSLAQVPLLSELIEVLEKKNRYYSNQISDRSSSLFNSMFNLGNLIAPIVASVINDMYGYVFTCDFMMIIATIYCMLFYFTLIFGRKLD
;
A
#
# COMPACT_ATOMS: atom_id res chain seq x y z
N MET A 1 17.98 26.60 12.01
CA MET A 1 18.29 26.02 10.68
C MET A 1 18.88 24.62 10.74
N ALA A 2 19.98 24.37 11.48
CA ALA A 2 20.61 23.04 11.54
C ALA A 2 19.65 21.90 11.98
N PHE A 3 18.87 22.12 13.05
CA PHE A 3 17.87 21.15 13.52
C PHE A 3 16.80 20.83 12.45
N PHE A 4 16.31 21.84 11.74
CA PHE A 4 15.32 21.66 10.68
C PHE A 4 15.89 20.78 9.54
N VAL A 5 17.07 21.11 9.02
CA VAL A 5 17.72 20.34 7.95
C VAL A 5 18.01 18.91 8.40
N LEU A 6 18.52 18.73 9.62
CA LEU A 6 18.81 17.42 10.18
C LEU A 6 17.53 16.59 10.37
N SER A 7 16.44 17.19 10.87
CA SER A 7 15.15 16.52 11.00
C SER A 7 14.56 16.10 9.66
N LEU A 8 14.79 16.90 8.61
CA LEU A 8 14.32 16.62 7.26
C LEU A 8 15.08 15.43 6.66
N ILE A 9 16.41 15.41 6.81
CA ILE A 9 17.25 14.27 6.42
C ILE A 9 16.81 13.00 7.15
N PHE A 10 16.63 13.06 8.47
CA PHE A 10 16.21 11.90 9.25
C PHE A 10 14.82 11.40 8.86
N ARG A 11 13.87 12.29 8.56
CA ARG A 11 12.54 11.88 8.06
C ARG A 11 12.63 11.16 6.73
N VAL A 12 13.44 11.65 5.79
CA VAL A 12 13.63 10.99 4.48
C VAL A 12 14.27 9.62 4.67
N LEU A 13 15.34 9.55 5.47
CA LEU A 13 16.04 8.29 5.75
C LEU A 13 15.13 7.28 6.45
N SER A 14 14.41 7.70 7.50
CA SER A 14 13.55 6.82 8.28
C SER A 14 12.39 6.26 7.44
N ARG A 15 11.82 7.07 6.55
CA ARG A 15 10.76 6.63 5.64
C ARG A 15 11.27 5.61 4.62
N GLY A 16 12.48 5.82 4.08
CA GLY A 16 13.14 4.84 3.21
C GLY A 16 13.36 3.50 3.92
N CYS A 17 13.97 3.53 5.11
CA CYS A 17 14.24 2.32 5.89
C CYS A 17 12.97 1.56 6.26
N GLN A 18 11.91 2.27 6.69
CA GLN A 18 10.63 1.65 7.05
C GLN A 18 10.03 0.86 5.88
N ARG A 19 10.10 1.41 4.65
CA ARG A 19 9.52 0.73 3.49
C ARG A 19 10.34 -0.46 3.04
N SER A 20 11.66 -0.34 3.00
CA SER A 20 12.54 -1.47 2.63
C SER A 20 12.37 -2.68 3.57
N TYR A 21 12.14 -2.43 4.87
CA TYR A 21 11.87 -3.50 5.83
C TYR A 21 10.56 -4.24 5.55
N LEU A 22 9.51 -3.50 5.20
CA LEU A 22 8.19 -4.06 4.90
C LEU A 22 8.23 -4.91 3.62
N ASP A 23 8.95 -4.44 2.62
CA ASP A 23 9.14 -5.13 1.34
C ASP A 23 9.90 -6.46 1.53
N LEU A 24 10.92 -6.47 2.40
CA LEU A 24 11.63 -7.70 2.76
C LEU A 24 10.71 -8.70 3.47
N CYS A 25 9.83 -8.23 4.35
CA CYS A 25 8.87 -9.10 5.04
C CYS A 25 7.88 -9.76 4.07
N LEU A 26 7.37 -8.98 3.10
CA LEU A 26 6.46 -9.48 2.08
C LEU A 26 7.18 -10.49 1.16
N LEU A 27 8.39 -10.15 0.72
CA LEU A 27 9.23 -10.98 -0.13
C LEU A 27 9.48 -12.36 0.48
N VAL A 28 10.02 -12.42 1.69
CA VAL A 28 10.37 -13.70 2.32
C VAL A 28 9.15 -14.64 2.38
N ARG A 29 7.96 -14.10 2.62
CA ARG A 29 6.75 -14.91 2.77
C ARG A 29 6.07 -15.29 1.46
N THR A 30 6.11 -14.45 0.43
CA THR A 30 5.57 -14.82 -0.88
C THR A 30 6.37 -15.95 -1.53
N PHE A 31 7.68 -16.05 -1.22
CA PHE A 31 8.55 -17.13 -1.70
C PHE A 31 8.41 -18.43 -0.91
N GLU A 32 8.31 -18.37 0.43
CA GLU A 32 8.20 -19.59 1.24
C GLU A 32 6.81 -20.25 1.13
N MET A 33 5.75 -19.47 0.87
CA MET A 33 4.36 -19.95 0.99
C MET A 33 3.51 -19.64 -0.23
N ASN A 34 3.81 -20.32 -1.34
CA ASN A 34 3.08 -20.20 -2.61
C ASN A 34 1.58 -20.50 -2.51
N HIS A 35 1.14 -21.28 -1.52
CA HIS A 35 -0.24 -21.82 -1.47
C HIS A 35 -1.28 -20.90 -0.81
N ASP A 36 -0.87 -19.77 -0.19
CA ASP A 36 -1.79 -18.87 0.54
C ASP A 36 -1.28 -17.39 0.57
N LYS A 37 -0.69 -16.92 -0.55
CA LYS A 37 -0.04 -15.58 -0.66
C LYS A 37 -0.90 -14.44 -0.10
N ASP A 38 -2.19 -14.41 -0.43
CA ASP A 38 -3.13 -13.36 0.01
C ASP A 38 -3.31 -13.29 1.53
N THR A 39 -3.35 -14.45 2.20
CA THR A 39 -3.53 -14.53 3.66
C THR A 39 -2.33 -13.92 4.38
N TYR A 40 -1.11 -14.21 3.90
CA TYR A 40 0.11 -13.70 4.52
C TYR A 40 0.34 -12.22 4.27
N ILE A 41 0.06 -11.74 3.04
CA ILE A 41 0.07 -10.30 2.73
C ILE A 41 -0.91 -9.57 3.65
N GLY A 42 -2.11 -10.12 3.85
CA GLY A 42 -3.10 -9.60 4.79
C GLY A 42 -2.61 -9.50 6.24
N TYR A 43 -1.89 -10.50 6.75
CA TYR A 43 -1.30 -10.43 8.10
C TYR A 43 -0.21 -9.37 8.24
N VAL A 44 0.62 -9.18 7.20
CA VAL A 44 1.65 -8.13 7.21
C VAL A 44 0.98 -6.76 7.22
N GLU A 45 0.00 -6.53 6.35
CA GLU A 45 -0.74 -5.26 6.32
C GLU A 45 -1.53 -5.02 7.61
N MET A 46 -2.12 -6.07 8.20
CA MET A 46 -2.75 -5.97 9.52
C MET A 46 -1.75 -5.49 10.59
N ALA A 47 -0.53 -6.04 10.62
CA ALA A 47 0.50 -5.60 11.56
C ALA A 47 0.91 -4.13 11.33
N VAL A 48 0.96 -3.68 10.08
CA VAL A 48 1.19 -2.28 9.71
C VAL A 48 0.07 -1.39 10.24
N GLY A 49 -1.18 -1.79 10.02
CA GLY A 49 -2.36 -1.10 10.55
C GLY A 49 -2.34 -0.98 12.07
N VAL A 50 -2.04 -2.08 12.78
CA VAL A 50 -1.92 -2.07 14.25
C VAL A 50 -0.80 -1.13 14.71
N GLY A 51 0.34 -1.12 14.03
CA GLY A 51 1.43 -0.19 14.31
C GLY A 51 1.02 1.27 14.10
N ALA A 52 0.25 1.56 13.06
CA ALA A 52 -0.28 2.89 12.77
C ALA A 52 -1.33 3.35 13.82
N ILE A 53 -2.10 2.42 14.40
CA ILE A 53 -3.04 2.70 15.51
C ILE A 53 -2.27 2.96 16.81
N LEU A 54 -1.43 2.01 17.22
CA LEU A 54 -0.80 2.01 18.54
C LEU A 54 0.33 3.03 18.62
N GLY A 55 1.04 3.29 17.53
CA GLY A 55 2.20 4.19 17.49
C GLY A 55 1.89 5.59 18.00
N PRO A 56 0.97 6.35 17.38
CA PRO A 56 0.58 7.68 17.82
C PRO A 56 -0.02 7.71 19.23
N ALA A 57 -0.86 6.71 19.59
CA ALA A 57 -1.47 6.63 20.91
C ALA A 57 -0.43 6.46 22.03
N ILE A 58 0.51 5.52 21.85
CA ILE A 58 1.62 5.29 22.77
C ILE A 58 2.55 6.51 22.79
N ALA A 59 2.85 7.10 21.62
CA ALA A 59 3.71 8.27 21.52
C ALA A 59 3.14 9.50 22.24
N SER A 60 1.84 9.76 22.08
CA SER A 60 1.16 10.88 22.74
C SER A 60 1.18 10.71 24.25
N PHE A 61 0.89 9.51 24.76
CA PHE A 61 0.95 9.22 26.19
C PHE A 61 2.37 9.39 26.74
N LEU A 62 3.38 8.81 26.08
CA LEU A 62 4.78 8.93 26.52
C LEU A 62 5.27 10.38 26.48
N TYR A 63 4.87 11.16 25.49
CA TYR A 63 5.30 12.55 25.35
C TYR A 63 4.99 13.39 26.59
N ASP A 64 3.85 13.15 27.24
CA ASP A 64 3.43 13.87 28.45
C ASP A 64 4.33 13.56 29.67
N PHE A 65 4.93 12.37 29.73
CA PHE A 65 5.78 11.95 30.87
C PHE A 65 7.27 12.19 30.66
N VAL A 66 7.78 11.85 29.46
CA VAL A 66 9.23 11.83 29.18
C VAL A 66 9.67 12.90 28.19
N GLY A 67 8.73 13.73 27.72
CA GLY A 67 8.98 14.80 26.77
C GLY A 67 9.44 14.30 25.40
N TYR A 68 9.78 15.24 24.52
CA TYR A 68 10.17 14.96 23.13
C TYR A 68 11.30 13.92 23.03
N VAL A 69 12.45 14.18 23.65
CA VAL A 69 13.64 13.32 23.51
C VAL A 69 13.40 11.92 24.08
N GLY A 70 12.72 11.82 25.23
CA GLY A 70 12.43 10.55 25.88
C GLY A 70 11.55 9.64 25.02
N THR A 71 10.53 10.21 24.35
CA THR A 71 9.67 9.46 23.42
C THR A 71 10.48 8.88 22.25
N PHE A 72 11.41 9.66 21.67
CA PHE A 72 12.27 9.17 20.59
C PHE A 72 13.22 8.04 21.04
N VAL A 73 13.80 8.15 22.23
CA VAL A 73 14.66 7.10 22.80
C VAL A 73 13.88 5.82 23.04
N PHE A 74 12.65 5.91 23.54
CA PHE A 74 11.78 4.76 23.76
C PHE A 74 11.49 4.00 22.47
N PHE A 75 11.00 4.67 21.42
CA PHE A 75 10.71 4.02 20.12
C PHE A 75 11.98 3.47 19.46
N SER A 76 13.12 4.15 19.61
CA SER A 76 14.40 3.64 19.12
C SER A 76 14.80 2.33 19.82
N GLY A 77 14.53 2.21 21.13
CA GLY A 77 14.71 0.98 21.89
C GLY A 77 13.81 -0.16 21.41
N VAL A 78 12.53 0.11 21.16
CA VAL A 78 11.58 -0.88 20.63
C VAL A 78 12.05 -1.41 19.27
N VAL A 79 12.47 -0.52 18.37
CA VAL A 79 13.03 -0.90 17.05
C VAL A 79 14.31 -1.73 17.22
N PHE A 80 15.20 -1.35 18.15
CA PHE A 80 16.44 -2.07 18.40
C PHE A 80 16.21 -3.51 18.89
N VAL A 81 15.25 -3.71 19.80
CA VAL A 81 14.81 -5.05 20.22
C VAL A 81 14.26 -5.83 19.03
N GLY A 82 13.46 -5.20 18.17
CA GLY A 82 12.97 -5.80 16.93
C GLY A 82 14.09 -6.29 16.02
N ILE A 83 15.17 -5.51 15.86
CA ILE A 83 16.35 -5.91 15.07
C ILE A 83 17.01 -7.17 15.65
N ILE A 84 17.17 -7.23 16.98
CA ILE A 84 17.76 -8.40 17.65
C ILE A 84 16.89 -9.64 17.42
N LEU A 85 15.57 -9.52 17.60
CA LEU A 85 14.63 -10.62 17.39
C LEU A 85 14.63 -11.12 15.94
N SER A 86 14.67 -10.20 14.97
CA SER A 86 14.78 -10.54 13.55
C SER A 86 16.08 -11.29 13.26
N LYS A 87 17.21 -10.85 13.81
CA LYS A 87 18.50 -11.56 13.64
C LYS A 87 18.48 -12.99 14.20
N ILE A 88 17.76 -13.22 15.29
CA ILE A 88 17.67 -14.55 15.92
C ILE A 88 16.70 -15.46 15.16
N ARG A 89 15.58 -14.93 14.67
CA ARG A 89 14.51 -15.73 14.07
C ARG A 89 14.62 -15.93 12.56
N ILE A 90 15.28 -15.04 11.82
CA ILE A 90 15.46 -15.19 10.38
C ILE A 90 16.42 -16.37 10.15
N PRO A 91 15.95 -17.46 9.51
CA PRO A 91 16.79 -18.62 9.30
C PRO A 91 17.93 -18.29 8.33
N ASN A 92 19.13 -18.80 8.62
CA ASN A 92 20.33 -18.58 7.80
C ASN A 92 20.18 -19.07 6.34
N THR A 93 19.21 -19.96 6.08
CA THR A 93 18.86 -20.46 4.74
C THR A 93 18.43 -19.35 3.78
N LEU A 94 17.96 -18.21 4.27
CA LEU A 94 17.64 -17.04 3.44
C LEU A 94 18.90 -16.31 2.96
N ASN A 95 19.97 -16.29 3.77
CA ASN A 95 21.24 -15.65 3.42
C ASN A 95 22.02 -16.46 2.38
N GLU A 96 21.95 -17.80 2.45
CA GLU A 96 22.60 -18.69 1.48
C GLU A 96 22.01 -18.54 0.07
N ARG A 97 20.70 -18.29 -0.04
CA ARG A 97 20.03 -18.10 -1.34
C ARG A 97 20.27 -16.71 -1.97
N THR A 98 20.51 -15.68 -1.15
CA THR A 98 20.99 -14.38 -1.65
C THR A 98 22.44 -14.48 -2.14
N ALA A 99 23.27 -15.29 -1.47
CA ALA A 99 24.63 -15.59 -1.92
C ALA A 99 24.62 -16.36 -3.25
N ASP A 100 23.76 -17.37 -3.42
CA ASP A 100 23.60 -18.04 -4.73
C ASP A 100 23.26 -17.05 -5.84
N LYS A 101 22.27 -16.15 -5.67
CA LYS A 101 21.95 -15.12 -6.67
C LYS A 101 23.11 -14.16 -6.96
N THR A 102 23.94 -13.84 -5.97
CA THR A 102 25.10 -12.94 -6.13
C THR A 102 26.26 -13.65 -6.81
N ILE A 103 26.45 -14.94 -6.52
CA ILE A 103 27.42 -15.81 -7.16
C ILE A 103 27.00 -16.08 -8.61
N THR A 104 25.73 -16.34 -8.92
CA THR A 104 25.24 -16.49 -10.31
C THR A 104 25.42 -15.22 -11.15
N GLN A 105 25.35 -14.02 -10.55
CA GLN A 105 25.62 -12.76 -11.25
C GLN A 105 27.12 -12.47 -11.45
N LEU A 106 27.98 -12.98 -10.56
CA LEU A 106 29.44 -12.91 -10.70
C LEU A 106 29.99 -14.04 -11.60
N ASP A 107 29.32 -15.19 -11.67
CA ASP A 107 29.61 -16.36 -12.51
C ASP A 107 28.96 -16.29 -13.91
N ASN A 108 28.54 -15.11 -14.36
CA ASN A 108 28.24 -14.88 -15.78
C ASN A 108 29.46 -15.15 -16.70
N ASP A 109 30.63 -15.47 -16.14
CA ASP A 109 31.78 -15.97 -16.88
C ASP A 109 31.96 -17.50 -16.90
N GLN A 110 31.31 -18.32 -16.06
CA GLN A 110 31.38 -19.80 -16.17
C GLN A 110 30.11 -20.50 -15.65
N THR A 111 29.23 -20.90 -16.57
CA THR A 111 27.96 -21.60 -16.29
C THR A 111 28.15 -23.02 -15.76
N THR A 112 27.64 -23.30 -14.55
CA THR A 112 27.67 -24.61 -13.88
C THR A 112 26.77 -25.65 -14.57
N GLU A 113 27.21 -26.92 -14.62
CA GLU A 113 26.60 -28.02 -15.40
C GLU A 113 25.14 -28.35 -15.03
N THR A 114 24.70 -28.01 -13.82
CA THR A 114 23.33 -28.23 -13.33
C THR A 114 22.34 -27.25 -13.98
N GLU A 115 22.73 -25.99 -14.21
CA GLU A 115 21.90 -25.05 -14.99
C GLU A 115 21.81 -25.46 -16.45
N LYS A 116 22.87 -26.04 -17.04
CA LYS A 116 22.81 -26.59 -18.41
C LYS A 116 21.82 -27.75 -18.53
N GLN A 117 21.58 -28.54 -17.48
CA GLN A 117 20.58 -29.61 -17.50
C GLN A 117 19.15 -29.07 -17.35
N SER A 118 18.94 -28.08 -16.48
CA SER A 118 17.66 -27.36 -16.37
C SER A 118 17.32 -26.62 -17.66
N LEU A 119 18.28 -25.90 -18.23
CA LEU A 119 18.14 -25.17 -19.49
C LEU A 119 17.91 -26.11 -20.68
N LYS A 120 18.54 -27.29 -20.73
CA LYS A 120 18.28 -28.31 -21.77
C LYS A 120 16.90 -28.95 -21.66
N GLN A 121 16.38 -29.13 -20.45
CA GLN A 121 14.98 -29.55 -20.25
C GLN A 121 13.99 -28.42 -20.61
N ILE A 122 14.32 -27.16 -20.32
CA ILE A 122 13.46 -26.00 -20.62
C ILE A 122 13.48 -25.62 -22.12
N GLU A 123 14.62 -25.78 -22.82
CA GLU A 123 14.73 -25.62 -24.27
C GLU A 123 13.93 -26.70 -25.03
N SER A 124 13.70 -27.87 -24.42
CA SER A 124 12.87 -28.92 -25.00
C SER A 124 11.38 -28.54 -25.09
N GLU A 125 10.94 -27.48 -24.38
CA GLU A 125 9.58 -26.92 -24.47
C GLU A 125 9.46 -25.69 -25.41
N GLY A 126 10.56 -25.22 -26.03
CA GLY A 126 10.53 -24.15 -27.03
C GLY A 126 10.11 -22.75 -26.53
N LYS A 127 10.03 -22.52 -25.21
CA LYS A 127 9.67 -21.22 -24.63
C LYS A 127 10.92 -20.42 -24.27
N VAL A 128 11.15 -19.30 -24.97
CA VAL A 128 12.20 -18.33 -24.65
C VAL A 128 11.71 -17.42 -23.52
N TYR A 129 12.27 -17.58 -22.33
CA TYR A 129 12.00 -16.70 -21.18
C TYR A 129 12.90 -15.46 -21.21
N SER A 130 12.36 -14.32 -20.79
CA SER A 130 13.06 -13.03 -20.77
C SER A 130 13.10 -12.43 -19.37
N GLU A 131 14.09 -11.56 -19.10
CA GLU A 131 14.10 -10.77 -17.88
C GLU A 131 12.94 -9.75 -17.88
N LEU A 132 12.24 -9.63 -16.75
CA LEU A 132 11.17 -8.66 -16.59
C LEU A 132 11.77 -7.26 -16.36
N LYS A 133 11.76 -6.42 -17.40
CA LYS A 133 12.11 -5.00 -17.25
C LYS A 133 10.93 -4.24 -16.69
N TYR A 134 11.19 -3.25 -15.85
CA TYR A 134 10.16 -2.36 -15.28
C TYR A 134 9.23 -1.77 -16.34
N ILE A 135 9.78 -1.39 -17.49
CA ILE A 135 9.05 -0.78 -18.61
C ILE A 135 8.02 -1.75 -19.21
N ASP A 136 8.25 -3.06 -19.14
CA ASP A 136 7.35 -4.04 -19.74
C ASP A 136 6.04 -4.18 -18.94
N SER A 137 6.06 -3.90 -17.63
CA SER A 137 4.86 -3.78 -16.80
C SER A 137 3.99 -2.56 -17.15
N PHE A 138 4.58 -1.48 -17.69
CA PHE A 138 3.83 -0.30 -18.14
C PHE A 138 3.28 -0.44 -19.56
N LYS A 139 3.88 -1.28 -20.40
CA LYS A 139 3.39 -1.55 -21.76
C LYS A 139 2.15 -2.44 -21.76
N ASP A 140 2.03 -3.28 -20.76
CA ASP A 140 0.85 -4.11 -20.59
C ASP A 140 -0.32 -3.31 -20.03
N SER A 141 -1.46 -3.31 -20.74
CA SER A 141 -2.65 -2.58 -20.30
C SER A 141 -3.20 -3.10 -18.96
N GLU A 142 -3.13 -4.40 -18.69
CA GLU A 142 -3.64 -4.94 -17.41
C GLU A 142 -2.77 -4.53 -16.23
N SER A 143 -1.47 -4.84 -16.32
CA SER A 143 -0.48 -4.51 -15.29
C SER A 143 -0.42 -3.00 -15.06
N PHE A 144 -0.52 -2.19 -16.12
CA PHE A 144 -0.54 -0.73 -16.02
C PHE A 144 -1.76 -0.24 -15.23
N ILE A 145 -2.96 -0.76 -15.50
CA ILE A 145 -4.17 -0.35 -14.78
C ILE A 145 -4.10 -0.79 -13.32
N LEU A 146 -3.56 -1.98 -13.02
CA LEU A 146 -3.37 -2.44 -11.64
C LEU A 146 -2.37 -1.54 -10.87
N LEU A 147 -1.25 -1.18 -11.51
CA LEU A 147 -0.27 -0.24 -10.96
C LEU A 147 -0.86 1.15 -10.75
N LEU A 148 -1.66 1.62 -11.70
CA LEU A 148 -2.38 2.88 -11.61
C LEU A 148 -3.40 2.83 -10.45
N THR A 149 -4.03 1.67 -10.23
CA THR A 149 -4.99 1.46 -9.13
C THR A 149 -4.28 1.55 -7.78
N ALA A 150 -3.04 1.06 -7.69
CA ALA A 150 -2.23 1.14 -6.48
C ALA A 150 -1.93 2.61 -6.11
N CYS A 151 -1.70 3.47 -7.11
CA CYS A 151 -1.54 4.90 -6.91
C CYS A 151 -2.85 5.60 -6.54
N PHE A 152 -3.90 5.44 -7.35
CA PHE A 152 -5.15 6.17 -7.16
C PHE A 152 -5.93 5.77 -5.91
N SER A 153 -5.92 4.49 -5.52
CA SER A 153 -6.55 4.06 -4.26
C SER A 153 -5.93 4.75 -3.04
N VAL A 154 -4.62 5.02 -3.07
CA VAL A 154 -3.94 5.83 -2.05
C VAL A 154 -4.36 7.29 -2.15
N VAL A 155 -4.42 7.85 -3.37
CA VAL A 155 -4.87 9.24 -3.59
C VAL A 155 -6.26 9.46 -3.03
N PHE A 156 -7.24 8.60 -3.36
CA PHE A 156 -8.62 8.71 -2.89
C PHE A 156 -8.78 8.49 -1.39
N THR A 157 -7.76 7.96 -0.72
CA THR A 157 -7.80 7.73 0.73
C THR A 157 -7.08 8.84 1.51
N LEU A 158 -5.88 9.21 1.08
CA LEU A 158 -5.00 10.07 1.89
C LEU A 158 -5.06 11.55 1.55
N TYR A 159 -5.80 11.93 0.49
CA TYR A 159 -5.97 13.34 0.14
C TYR A 159 -6.50 14.17 1.31
N ILE A 160 -7.35 13.56 2.16
CA ILE A 160 -8.00 14.26 3.27
C ILE A 160 -7.06 14.56 4.43
N GLU A 161 -5.92 13.87 4.57
CA GLU A 161 -5.01 14.02 5.72
C GLU A 161 -4.53 15.48 5.91
N ALA A 162 -4.29 16.19 4.81
CA ALA A 162 -3.77 17.56 4.84
C ALA A 162 -4.85 18.60 5.20
N ILE A 163 -6.13 18.30 4.93
CA ILE A 163 -7.22 19.30 4.97
C ILE A 163 -8.24 19.02 6.07
N LEU A 164 -8.43 17.76 6.49
CA LEU A 164 -9.46 17.35 7.45
C LEU A 164 -9.28 18.00 8.82
N ALA A 165 -8.05 18.00 9.35
CA ALA A 165 -7.77 18.53 10.68
C ALA A 165 -8.15 20.02 10.78
N ILE A 166 -7.90 20.78 9.71
CA ILE A 166 -8.24 22.19 9.62
C ILE A 166 -9.77 22.36 9.59
N GLN A 167 -10.47 21.54 8.81
CA GLN A 167 -11.93 21.57 8.70
C GLN A 167 -12.62 21.20 10.03
N LEU A 168 -12.18 20.13 10.69
CA LEU A 168 -12.72 19.68 11.99
C LEU A 168 -12.59 20.75 13.07
N TYR A 169 -11.44 21.44 13.13
CA TYR A 169 -11.22 22.50 14.08
C TYR A 169 -12.01 23.77 13.75
N LYS A 170 -11.91 24.28 12.51
CA LYS A 170 -12.47 25.58 12.13
C LYS A 170 -13.98 25.58 11.95
N ILE A 171 -14.55 24.52 11.39
CA ILE A 171 -15.97 24.47 11.02
C ILE A 171 -16.79 23.71 12.06
N TYR A 172 -16.28 22.56 12.52
CA TYR A 172 -17.00 21.72 13.47
C TYR A 172 -16.64 21.97 14.94
N GLY A 173 -15.66 22.84 15.22
CA GLY A 173 -15.26 23.19 16.58
C GLY A 173 -14.63 22.04 17.37
N VAL A 174 -14.15 20.99 16.69
CA VAL A 174 -13.52 19.83 17.33
C VAL A 174 -12.19 20.25 17.94
N GLN A 175 -11.98 19.92 19.21
CA GLN A 175 -10.73 20.20 19.91
C GLN A 175 -9.55 19.47 19.24
N GLN A 176 -8.38 20.11 19.17
CA GLN A 176 -7.22 19.58 18.44
C GLN A 176 -6.74 18.21 18.95
N ASN A 177 -6.90 17.93 20.24
CA ASN A 177 -6.60 16.63 20.86
C ASN A 177 -7.55 15.51 20.43
N LEU A 178 -8.76 15.83 19.95
CA LEU A 178 -9.76 14.84 19.52
C LEU A 178 -9.67 14.52 18.02
N VAL A 179 -8.99 15.34 17.21
CA VAL A 179 -8.80 15.10 15.77
C VAL A 179 -8.12 13.75 15.51
N GLY A 180 -7.18 13.35 16.38
CA GLY A 180 -6.50 12.06 16.28
C GLY A 180 -7.45 10.86 16.33
N LEU A 181 -8.62 10.98 16.98
CA LEU A 181 -9.61 9.89 17.08
C LEU A 181 -10.25 9.56 15.72
N PHE A 182 -10.36 10.53 14.82
CA PHE A 182 -10.90 10.33 13.48
C PHE A 182 -9.94 9.48 12.63
N PHE A 183 -8.63 9.78 12.69
CA PHE A 183 -7.63 8.96 12.00
C PHE A 183 -7.42 7.59 12.67
N LEU A 184 -7.67 7.50 13.98
CA LEU A 184 -7.68 6.23 14.70
C LEU A 184 -8.80 5.30 14.21
N SER A 185 -10.01 5.82 13.97
CA SER A 185 -11.12 5.02 13.48
C SER A 185 -10.86 4.49 12.06
N ALA A 186 -10.24 5.30 11.20
CA ALA A 186 -9.76 4.87 9.89
C ALA A 186 -8.77 3.70 10.02
N SER A 187 -7.77 3.86 10.88
CA SER A 187 -6.73 2.84 11.09
C SER A 187 -7.30 1.54 11.68
N PHE A 188 -8.32 1.64 12.55
CA PHE A 188 -9.04 0.47 13.07
C PHE A 188 -9.77 -0.31 11.96
N LEU A 189 -10.49 0.37 11.07
CA LEU A 189 -11.14 -0.30 9.95
C LEU A 189 -10.14 -0.85 8.93
N TYR A 190 -8.96 -0.27 8.80
CA TYR A 190 -7.86 -0.86 8.01
C TYR A 190 -7.44 -2.24 8.53
N VAL A 191 -7.29 -2.37 9.86
CA VAL A 191 -6.94 -3.65 10.51
C VAL A 191 -7.98 -4.74 10.27
N ILE A 192 -9.25 -4.36 10.10
CA ILE A 192 -10.34 -5.30 9.78
C ILE A 192 -10.39 -5.60 8.27
N GLY A 193 -10.22 -4.57 7.44
CA GLY A 193 -10.31 -4.71 5.98
C GLY A 193 -9.22 -5.58 5.38
N ALA A 194 -8.00 -5.54 5.91
CA ALA A 194 -6.88 -6.35 5.39
C ALA A 194 -7.13 -7.88 5.46
N PRO A 195 -7.44 -8.49 6.63
CA PRO A 195 -7.76 -9.91 6.69
C PRO A 195 -9.07 -10.26 5.98
N LEU A 196 -10.04 -9.34 5.96
CA LEU A 196 -11.29 -9.55 5.21
C LEU A 196 -11.03 -9.66 3.70
N ALA A 197 -10.15 -8.81 3.15
CA ALA A 197 -9.75 -8.84 1.75
C ALA A 197 -9.10 -10.19 1.40
N SER A 198 -8.18 -10.65 2.24
CA SER A 198 -7.53 -11.96 2.07
C SER A 198 -8.53 -13.12 2.13
N TRP A 199 -9.51 -13.05 3.03
CA TRP A 199 -10.56 -14.07 3.14
C TRP A 199 -11.49 -14.07 1.92
N LEU A 200 -11.92 -12.89 1.46
CA LEU A 200 -12.74 -12.74 0.26
C LEU A 200 -12.01 -13.26 -1.00
N ALA A 201 -10.69 -13.06 -1.09
CA ALA A 201 -9.87 -13.53 -2.21
C ALA A 201 -9.89 -15.06 -2.38
N LYS A 202 -10.33 -15.83 -1.38
CA LYS A 202 -10.53 -17.28 -1.47
C LYS A 202 -11.83 -17.69 -2.18
N TYR A 203 -12.81 -16.79 -2.24
CA TYR A 203 -14.16 -17.10 -2.74
C TYR A 203 -14.57 -16.28 -3.96
N ILE A 204 -14.03 -15.08 -4.13
CA ILE A 204 -14.34 -14.20 -5.24
C ILE A 204 -13.06 -13.72 -5.92
N HIS A 205 -13.11 -13.57 -7.25
CA HIS A 205 -11.96 -13.12 -8.02
C HIS A 205 -11.48 -11.74 -7.53
N LYS A 206 -10.16 -11.58 -7.37
CA LYS A 206 -9.49 -10.41 -6.76
C LYS A 206 -9.96 -9.07 -7.33
N ARG A 207 -10.12 -9.00 -8.65
CA ARG A 207 -10.67 -7.83 -9.37
C ARG A 207 -12.02 -7.34 -8.86
N TYR A 208 -12.94 -8.23 -8.47
CA TYR A 208 -14.23 -7.82 -7.90
C TYR A 208 -14.07 -7.22 -6.51
N ILE A 209 -13.15 -7.73 -5.70
CA ILE A 209 -12.83 -7.16 -4.38
C ILE A 209 -12.29 -5.75 -4.54
N ILE A 210 -11.36 -5.56 -5.49
CA ILE A 210 -10.78 -4.25 -5.81
C ILE A 210 -11.87 -3.28 -6.30
N LEU A 211 -12.80 -3.73 -7.15
CA LEU A 211 -13.93 -2.91 -7.59
C LEU A 211 -14.83 -2.49 -6.43
N ILE A 212 -15.17 -3.42 -5.54
CA ILE A 212 -15.97 -3.13 -4.33
C ILE A 212 -15.24 -2.08 -3.47
N ALA A 213 -13.92 -2.22 -3.30
CA ALA A 213 -13.12 -1.26 -2.58
C ALA A 213 -13.14 0.13 -3.23
N LEU A 214 -13.02 0.22 -4.57
CA LEU A 214 -13.13 1.49 -5.30
C LEU A 214 -14.52 2.13 -5.15
N ILE A 215 -15.59 1.35 -5.15
CA ILE A 215 -16.95 1.84 -4.89
C ILE A 215 -17.08 2.38 -3.46
N ILE A 216 -16.51 1.68 -2.48
CA ILE A 216 -16.43 2.17 -1.09
C ILE A 216 -15.68 3.50 -1.04
N MET A 217 -14.60 3.67 -1.81
CA MET A 217 -13.86 4.94 -1.88
C MET A 217 -14.63 6.09 -2.56
N VAL A 218 -15.52 5.79 -3.51
CA VAL A 218 -16.43 6.81 -4.04
C VAL A 218 -17.40 7.25 -2.93
N PHE A 219 -17.98 6.28 -2.23
CA PHE A 219 -18.93 6.54 -1.15
C PHE A 219 -18.26 7.24 0.05
N GLN A 220 -17.01 6.92 0.38
CA GLN A 220 -16.28 7.58 1.45
C GLN A 220 -16.08 9.07 1.14
N SER A 221 -15.65 9.41 -0.08
CA SER A 221 -15.35 10.78 -0.50
C SER A 221 -16.61 11.64 -0.47
N PHE A 222 -17.74 11.02 -0.83
CA PHE A 222 -19.06 11.62 -0.72
C PHE A 222 -19.51 11.88 0.72
N LEU A 223 -19.16 11.01 1.67
CA LEU A 223 -19.49 11.18 3.09
C LEU A 223 -18.59 12.24 3.77
N GLU A 224 -17.34 12.35 3.34
CA GLU A 224 -16.34 13.26 3.92
C GLU A 224 -16.59 14.73 3.61
N GLY A 225 -17.11 15.00 2.42
CA GLY A 225 -17.54 16.33 2.00
C GLY A 225 -19.05 16.34 1.85
N PRO A 226 -19.83 16.96 2.77
CA PRO A 226 -21.27 17.14 2.55
C PRO A 226 -21.46 17.86 1.22
N SER A 227 -21.85 17.10 0.19
CA SER A 227 -21.66 17.50 -1.21
C SER A 227 -22.32 18.85 -1.50
N GLN A 228 -21.55 19.79 -2.07
CA GLN A 228 -22.11 21.05 -2.56
C GLN A 228 -23.09 20.79 -3.70
N ILE A 229 -22.80 19.77 -4.53
CA ILE A 229 -23.62 19.37 -5.68
C ILE A 229 -25.01 18.88 -5.24
N LEU A 230 -25.09 18.18 -4.10
CA LEU A 230 -26.36 17.68 -3.55
C LEU A 230 -26.96 18.55 -2.44
N GLY A 231 -26.34 19.69 -2.12
CA GLY A 231 -26.84 20.65 -1.13
C GLY A 231 -26.96 20.08 0.29
N MET A 232 -26.10 19.14 0.67
CA MET A 232 -26.24 18.43 1.94
C MET A 232 -25.76 19.27 3.15
N PRO A 233 -26.40 19.09 4.33
CA PRO A 233 -26.01 19.81 5.53
C PRO A 233 -24.63 19.33 6.02
N GLN A 234 -23.85 20.26 6.57
CA GLN A 234 -22.57 19.94 7.21
C GLN A 234 -22.80 19.15 8.50
N SER A 235 -22.60 17.83 8.44
CA SER A 235 -22.80 16.92 9.56
C SER A 235 -21.50 16.27 9.98
N LEU A 236 -21.09 16.50 11.23
CA LEU A 236 -19.90 15.88 11.80
C LEU A 236 -19.99 14.35 11.78
N LEU A 237 -21.19 13.77 11.99
CA LEU A 237 -21.41 12.33 11.96
C LEU A 237 -21.12 11.74 10.57
N MET A 238 -21.53 12.44 9.51
CA MET A 238 -21.31 12.00 8.14
C MET A 238 -19.81 11.98 7.82
N VAL A 239 -19.10 13.04 8.21
CA VAL A 239 -17.64 13.13 8.09
C VAL A 239 -16.96 12.01 8.90
N SER A 240 -17.38 11.75 10.14
CA SER A 240 -16.83 10.66 10.96
C SER A 240 -16.98 9.28 10.31
N ILE A 241 -18.13 9.01 9.68
CA ILE A 241 -18.37 7.75 8.99
C ILE A 241 -17.49 7.66 7.74
N GLY A 242 -17.43 8.72 6.93
CA GLY A 242 -16.58 8.78 5.74
C GLY A 242 -15.11 8.54 6.06
N VAL A 243 -14.58 9.27 7.03
CA VAL A 243 -13.18 9.15 7.48
C VAL A 243 -12.88 7.75 8.01
N SER A 244 -13.83 7.11 8.70
CA SER A 244 -13.62 5.73 9.17
C SER A 244 -13.46 4.76 8.00
N LEU A 245 -14.22 4.94 6.91
CA LEU A 245 -14.19 4.06 5.74
C LEU A 245 -12.87 4.14 4.94
N LEU A 246 -12.07 5.20 5.10
CA LEU A 246 -10.75 5.38 4.47
C LEU A 246 -9.88 4.13 4.58
N GLY A 247 -9.65 3.68 5.81
CA GLY A 247 -8.79 2.52 6.05
C GLY A 247 -9.39 1.23 5.50
N PHE A 248 -10.71 1.09 5.55
CA PHE A 248 -11.40 -0.07 5.02
C PHE A 248 -11.26 -0.18 3.50
N GLY A 249 -11.55 0.90 2.77
CA GLY A 249 -11.41 0.93 1.31
C GLY A 249 -9.97 0.67 0.88
N LEU A 250 -8.99 1.31 1.53
CA LEU A 250 -7.58 1.15 1.17
C LEU A 250 -7.08 -0.28 1.38
N SER A 251 -7.32 -0.87 2.55
CA SER A 251 -6.88 -2.24 2.84
C SER A 251 -7.58 -3.27 1.93
N LEU A 252 -8.88 -3.09 1.66
CA LEU A 252 -9.67 -3.98 0.80
C LEU A 252 -9.19 -3.96 -0.66
N ALA A 253 -8.69 -2.83 -1.14
CA ALA A 253 -8.09 -2.72 -2.47
C ALA A 253 -6.66 -3.29 -2.50
N GLN A 254 -5.79 -2.86 -1.58
CA GLN A 254 -4.34 -3.05 -1.71
C GLN A 254 -3.90 -4.51 -1.58
N VAL A 255 -4.50 -5.27 -0.66
CA VAL A 255 -4.14 -6.68 -0.40
C VAL A 255 -4.30 -7.56 -1.65
N PRO A 256 -5.48 -7.65 -2.30
CA PRO A 256 -5.65 -8.46 -3.50
C PRO A 256 -4.98 -7.85 -4.74
N LEU A 257 -4.70 -6.55 -4.75
CA LEU A 257 -4.14 -5.85 -5.91
C LEU A 257 -2.70 -6.29 -6.21
N LEU A 258 -1.86 -6.44 -5.19
CA LEU A 258 -0.48 -6.93 -5.38
C LEU A 258 -0.47 -8.36 -5.92
N SER A 259 -1.29 -9.24 -5.36
CA SER A 259 -1.38 -10.63 -5.81
C SER A 259 -1.93 -10.76 -7.22
N GLU A 260 -2.94 -9.97 -7.59
CA GLU A 260 -3.47 -9.93 -8.96
C GLU A 260 -2.40 -9.47 -9.96
N LEU A 261 -1.58 -8.46 -9.61
CA LEU A 261 -0.48 -8.00 -10.46
C LEU A 261 0.54 -9.13 -10.70
N ILE A 262 0.91 -9.87 -9.65
CA ILE A 262 1.82 -11.01 -9.75
C ILE A 262 1.22 -12.09 -10.65
N GLU A 263 -0.05 -12.46 -10.45
CA GLU A 263 -0.72 -13.51 -11.23
C GLU A 263 -0.89 -13.14 -12.71
N VAL A 264 -1.21 -11.88 -13.01
CA VAL A 264 -1.29 -11.39 -14.40
C VAL A 264 0.05 -11.52 -15.11
N LEU A 265 1.15 -11.22 -14.44
CA LEU A 265 2.49 -11.34 -15.00
C LEU A 265 2.95 -12.81 -15.09
N GLU A 266 2.60 -13.65 -14.12
CA GLU A 266 2.86 -15.10 -14.14
C GLU A 266 2.12 -15.80 -15.29
N LYS A 267 0.83 -15.49 -15.50
CA LYS A 267 -0.01 -16.06 -16.58
C LYS A 267 0.56 -15.83 -17.99
N LYS A 268 1.41 -14.83 -18.16
CA LYS A 268 2.02 -14.53 -19.47
C LYS A 268 3.08 -15.52 -19.90
N ASN A 269 3.65 -16.32 -18.98
CA ASN A 269 4.66 -17.33 -19.29
C ASN A 269 5.88 -16.80 -20.10
N ARG A 270 6.21 -15.51 -19.93
CA ARG A 270 7.30 -14.83 -20.66
C ARG A 270 8.50 -14.46 -19.79
N TYR A 271 8.33 -14.51 -18.47
CA TYR A 271 9.29 -14.00 -17.50
C TYR A 271 9.68 -15.08 -16.49
N TYR A 272 10.88 -14.96 -15.94
CA TYR A 272 11.32 -15.85 -14.87
C TYR A 272 10.49 -15.64 -13.60
N SER A 273 9.86 -16.71 -13.11
CA SER A 273 8.95 -16.68 -11.94
C SER A 273 9.61 -16.09 -10.68
N ASN A 274 10.92 -16.31 -10.51
CA ASN A 274 11.70 -15.79 -9.38
C ASN A 274 11.94 -14.26 -9.40
N GLN A 275 11.65 -13.56 -10.51
CA GLN A 275 11.78 -12.10 -10.61
C GLN A 275 10.44 -11.36 -10.55
N ILE A 276 9.33 -12.05 -10.89
CA ILE A 276 8.01 -11.43 -11.01
C ILE A 276 7.55 -10.86 -9.68
N SER A 277 7.65 -11.62 -8.59
CA SER A 277 7.25 -11.16 -7.25
C SER A 277 8.02 -9.91 -6.82
N ASP A 278 9.35 -9.93 -6.93
CA ASP A 278 10.25 -8.84 -6.49
C ASP A 278 9.95 -7.56 -7.28
N ARG A 279 9.90 -7.67 -8.62
CA ARG A 279 9.68 -6.53 -9.51
C ARG A 279 8.27 -5.97 -9.35
N SER A 280 7.25 -6.83 -9.27
CA SER A 280 5.85 -6.40 -9.08
C SER A 280 5.68 -5.68 -7.75
N SER A 281 6.21 -6.22 -6.65
CA SER A 281 6.16 -5.59 -5.33
C SER A 281 6.85 -4.23 -5.35
N SER A 282 8.05 -4.13 -5.94
CA SER A 282 8.77 -2.86 -6.03
C SER A 282 8.03 -1.80 -6.87
N LEU A 283 7.40 -2.17 -7.98
CA LEU A 283 6.59 -1.25 -8.80
C LEU A 283 5.31 -0.82 -8.09
N PHE A 284 4.61 -1.78 -7.49
CA PHE A 284 3.42 -1.53 -6.70
C PHE A 284 3.71 -0.52 -5.58
N ASN A 285 4.80 -0.73 -4.84
CA ASN A 285 5.25 0.18 -3.79
C ASN A 285 5.65 1.56 -4.31
N SER A 286 6.28 1.61 -5.49
CA SER A 286 6.62 2.87 -6.13
C SER A 286 5.35 3.67 -6.46
N MET A 287 4.32 3.01 -6.98
CA MET A 287 3.03 3.64 -7.28
C MET A 287 2.25 4.03 -6.04
N PHE A 288 2.23 3.17 -5.02
CA PHE A 288 1.66 3.48 -3.71
C PHE A 288 2.28 4.76 -3.13
N ASN A 289 3.61 4.87 -3.15
CA ASN A 289 4.32 6.05 -2.66
C ASN A 289 4.14 7.28 -3.55
N LEU A 290 4.00 7.10 -4.86
CA LEU A 290 3.63 8.19 -5.76
C LEU A 290 2.25 8.75 -5.39
N GLY A 291 1.28 7.88 -5.08
CA GLY A 291 -0.02 8.28 -4.55
C GLY A 291 0.11 9.07 -3.24
N ASN A 292 0.88 8.57 -2.27
CA ASN A 292 1.16 9.26 -1.00
C ASN A 292 1.73 10.67 -1.19
N LEU A 293 2.58 10.85 -2.20
CA LEU A 293 3.17 12.15 -2.51
C LEU A 293 2.15 13.11 -3.12
N ILE A 294 1.37 12.62 -4.10
CA ILE A 294 0.45 13.45 -4.88
C ILE A 294 -0.79 13.83 -4.07
N ALA A 295 -1.34 12.91 -3.28
CA ALA A 295 -2.62 13.07 -2.60
C ALA A 295 -2.72 14.37 -1.76
N PRO A 296 -1.82 14.64 -0.79
CA PRO A 296 -1.90 15.85 0.01
C PRO A 296 -1.61 17.12 -0.78
N ILE A 297 -0.76 17.06 -1.81
CA ILE A 297 -0.42 18.24 -2.64
C ILE A 297 -1.64 18.69 -3.43
N VAL A 298 -2.27 17.75 -4.16
CA VAL A 298 -3.47 18.04 -4.96
C VAL A 298 -4.61 18.52 -4.07
N ALA A 299 -4.84 17.84 -2.94
CA ALA A 299 -5.88 18.24 -1.98
C ALA A 299 -5.64 19.65 -1.44
N SER A 300 -4.42 19.97 -1.01
CA SER A 300 -4.10 21.27 -0.41
C SER A 300 -4.30 22.40 -1.41
N VAL A 301 -3.80 22.25 -2.64
CA VAL A 301 -3.94 23.27 -3.70
C VAL A 301 -5.41 23.54 -4.03
N ILE A 302 -6.21 22.48 -4.22
CA ILE A 302 -7.64 22.62 -4.54
C ILE A 302 -8.39 23.22 -3.36
N ASN A 303 -8.08 22.79 -2.13
CA ASN A 303 -8.72 23.29 -0.92
C ASN A 303 -8.43 24.78 -0.67
N ASP A 304 -7.21 25.24 -0.94
CA ASP A 304 -6.86 26.66 -0.80
C ASP A 304 -7.58 27.54 -1.83
N MET A 305 -7.85 27.01 -3.03
CA MET A 305 -8.51 27.73 -4.12
C MET A 305 -10.04 27.71 -4.03
N TYR A 306 -10.63 26.56 -3.70
CA TYR A 306 -12.07 26.30 -3.82
C TYR A 306 -12.73 25.82 -2.52
N GLY A 307 -11.94 25.54 -1.49
CA GLY A 307 -12.42 25.08 -0.19
C GLY A 307 -12.57 23.56 -0.06
N TYR A 308 -12.85 23.13 1.17
CA TYR A 308 -12.86 21.73 1.58
C TYR A 308 -13.93 20.91 0.83
N VAL A 309 -15.16 21.41 0.80
CA VAL A 309 -16.28 20.64 0.21
C VAL A 309 -16.09 20.41 -1.28
N PHE A 310 -15.62 21.43 -2.02
CA PHE A 310 -15.31 21.29 -3.43
C PHE A 310 -14.18 20.28 -3.66
N THR A 311 -13.18 20.24 -2.78
CA THR A 311 -12.08 19.27 -2.86
C THR A 311 -12.58 17.84 -2.74
N CYS A 312 -13.50 17.57 -1.79
CA CYS A 312 -14.12 16.25 -1.65
C CYS A 312 -14.98 15.87 -2.86
N ASP A 313 -15.80 16.80 -3.37
CA ASP A 313 -16.62 16.57 -4.57
C ASP A 313 -15.74 16.27 -5.80
N PHE A 314 -14.63 17.01 -5.95
CA PHE A 314 -13.66 16.78 -7.01
C PHE A 314 -13.03 15.38 -6.93
N MET A 315 -12.62 14.97 -5.73
CA MET A 315 -12.05 13.63 -5.50
C MET A 315 -13.07 12.52 -5.73
N MET A 316 -14.32 12.71 -5.30
CA MET A 316 -15.42 11.79 -5.55
C MET A 316 -15.66 11.58 -7.06
N ILE A 317 -15.68 12.67 -7.84
CA ILE A 317 -15.87 12.59 -9.30
C ILE A 317 -14.73 11.83 -9.96
N ILE A 318 -13.47 12.14 -9.62
CA ILE A 318 -12.31 11.43 -10.17
C ILE A 318 -12.33 9.95 -9.76
N ALA A 319 -12.65 9.65 -8.51
CA ALA A 319 -12.79 8.27 -8.03
C ALA A 319 -13.88 7.53 -8.81
N THR A 320 -15.00 8.19 -9.10
CA THR A 320 -16.09 7.61 -9.90
C THR A 320 -15.64 7.31 -11.33
N ILE A 321 -14.99 8.27 -11.99
CA ILE A 321 -14.45 8.08 -13.34
C ILE A 321 -13.43 6.93 -13.37
N TYR A 322 -12.55 6.88 -12.37
CA TYR A 322 -11.53 5.84 -12.26
C TYR A 322 -12.15 4.45 -12.00
N CYS A 323 -13.16 4.38 -11.13
CA CYS A 323 -13.91 3.15 -10.87
C CYS A 323 -14.56 2.60 -12.16
N MET A 324 -15.14 3.48 -12.97
CA MET A 324 -15.70 3.08 -14.27
C MET A 324 -14.61 2.60 -15.23
N LEU A 325 -13.48 3.30 -15.30
CA LEU A 325 -12.33 2.90 -16.12
C LEU A 325 -11.79 1.53 -15.69
N PHE A 326 -11.66 1.26 -14.38
CA PHE A 326 -11.25 -0.03 -13.86
C PHE A 326 -12.23 -1.15 -14.28
N TYR A 327 -13.53 -0.91 -14.10
CA TYR A 327 -14.56 -1.87 -14.49
C TYR A 327 -14.50 -2.20 -15.98
N PHE A 328 -14.47 -1.20 -16.86
CA PHE A 328 -14.49 -1.43 -18.31
C PHE A 328 -13.20 -2.07 -18.84
N THR A 329 -12.06 -1.83 -18.19
CA THR A 329 -10.77 -2.36 -18.66
C THR A 329 -10.48 -3.76 -18.14
N LEU A 330 -10.77 -4.05 -16.87
CA LEU A 330 -10.34 -5.28 -16.20
C LEU A 330 -11.47 -6.29 -15.92
N ILE A 331 -12.74 -5.89 -16.00
CA ILE A 331 -13.88 -6.76 -15.67
C ILE A 331 -14.81 -6.95 -16.87
N PHE A 332 -15.20 -5.86 -17.52
CA PHE A 332 -16.18 -5.92 -18.61
C PHE A 332 -15.69 -6.79 -19.78
N GLY A 333 -16.51 -7.77 -20.17
CA GLY A 333 -16.22 -8.66 -21.31
C GLY A 333 -15.14 -9.71 -21.06
N ARG A 334 -14.62 -9.86 -19.84
CA ARG A 334 -13.63 -10.87 -19.48
C ARG A 334 -14.25 -12.01 -18.69
N LYS A 335 -13.83 -13.25 -18.98
CA LYS A 335 -14.13 -14.41 -18.13
C LYS A 335 -13.10 -14.41 -17.00
N LEU A 336 -13.57 -14.15 -15.79
CA LEU A 336 -12.80 -14.22 -14.56
C LEU A 336 -13.15 -15.57 -13.94
N ASP A 337 -12.25 -16.54 -14.07
CA ASP A 337 -12.41 -17.89 -13.53
C ASP A 337 -11.84 -17.99 -12.10
#